data_AF-W1PP73-F1
#
_entry.id   AF-W1PP73-F1
#
_cell.length_a   1.000
_cell.length_b   1.000
_cell.length_c   1.000
_cell.angle_alpha   90.00
_cell.angle_beta   90.00
_cell.angle_gamma   90.00
#
_symmetry.space_group_name_H-M   'P 1'
#
loop_
_entity.id
_entity.type
_entity.pdbx_description
1 polymer ?
#
loop_
_entity_poly.entity_id
_entity_poly.type
_entity_poly.pdbx_seq_one_letter_code
_entity_poly.pdbx_strand_id
1 'polypeptide(L)'
;MPSSIGDCCSLIEVDLSANLLTSLAETFENLQNLKILRLSNNGLKTLPLALLKNCSHLCTLDLHGTEITMDHLRELEGWEDFDTRRRYKHHKQLEFSVMSSTEFDEGADSNRGDNW
;
A
#
# COMPACT_ATOMS: atom_id res chain seq x y z
N MET A 1 -12.23 7.79 17.57
CA MET A 1 -11.51 6.50 17.43
C MET A 1 -10.66 6.26 18.67
N PRO A 2 -10.54 5.01 19.17
CA PRO A 2 -9.77 4.72 20.39
C PRO A 2 -8.25 4.77 20.13
N SER A 3 -7.50 5.27 21.11
CA SER A 3 -6.03 5.37 21.06
C SER A 3 -5.31 4.03 21.22
N SER A 4 -5.98 3.03 21.80
CA SER A 4 -5.44 1.68 22.03
C SER A 4 -5.06 0.92 20.76
N ILE A 5 -5.49 1.40 19.59
CA ILE A 5 -5.08 0.83 18.31
C ILE A 5 -3.56 0.90 18.12
N GLY A 6 -2.88 1.93 18.65
CA GLY A 6 -1.43 2.07 18.53
C GLY A 6 -0.63 0.99 19.26
N ASP A 7 -1.26 0.28 20.21
CA ASP A 7 -0.61 -0.81 20.95
C ASP A 7 -0.59 -2.11 20.13
N CYS A 8 -1.35 -2.17 19.03
CA CYS A 8 -1.47 -3.33 18.17
C CYS A 8 -0.30 -3.43 17.17
N CYS A 9 0.94 -3.49 17.68
CA CYS A 9 2.16 -3.42 16.88
C CYS A 9 2.29 -4.52 15.81
N SER A 10 1.53 -5.61 15.89
CA SER A 10 1.53 -6.70 14.90
C SER A 10 0.57 -6.50 13.74
N LEU A 11 -0.22 -5.41 13.71
CA LEU A 11 -1.14 -5.15 12.61
C LEU A 11 -0.38 -4.91 11.30
N ILE A 12 -0.81 -5.62 10.26
CA ILE A 12 -0.26 -5.53 8.90
C ILE A 12 -1.19 -4.74 7.97
N GLU A 13 -2.49 -4.84 8.20
CA GLU A 13 -3.51 -4.21 7.38
C GLU A 13 -4.61 -3.65 8.28
N VAL A 14 -4.99 -2.41 8.01
CA VAL A 14 -6.11 -1.75 8.67
C VAL A 14 -7.03 -1.18 7.61
N ASP A 15 -8.30 -1.60 7.65
CA ASP A 15 -9.35 -1.10 6.79
C ASP A 15 -10.40 -0.37 7.63
N LEU A 16 -10.51 0.93 7.41
CA LEU A 16 -11.49 1.81 8.03
C LEU A 16 -12.30 2.55 6.95
N SER A 17 -12.34 2.00 5.72
CA SER A 17 -13.07 2.60 4.61
C SER A 17 -14.58 2.68 4.88
N ALA A 18 -15.27 3.62 4.21
CA ALA A 18 -16.72 3.83 4.30
C ALA A 18 -17.23 4.07 5.73
N ASN A 19 -16.50 4.86 6.50
CA ASN A 19 -16.89 5.29 7.84
C ASN A 19 -17.11 6.81 7.88
N LEU A 20 -17.40 7.33 9.07
CA LEU A 20 -17.62 8.77 9.32
C LEU A 20 -16.43 9.39 10.07
N LEU A 21 -15.21 8.94 9.78
CA LEU A 21 -14.02 9.45 10.45
C LEU A 21 -13.68 10.85 9.96
N THR A 22 -13.48 11.76 10.91
CA THR A 22 -13.03 13.14 10.66
C THR A 22 -11.56 13.35 11.00
N SER A 23 -10.99 12.47 11.84
CA SER A 23 -9.58 12.44 12.18
C SER A 23 -9.11 11.00 12.43
N LEU A 24 -7.80 10.80 12.24
CA LEU A 24 -7.09 9.59 12.64
C LEU A 24 -6.36 9.87 13.96
N ALA A 25 -6.34 8.91 14.89
CA ALA A 25 -5.61 9.08 16.15
C ALA A 25 -4.10 9.11 15.90
N GLU A 26 -3.35 9.96 16.62
CA GLU A 26 -1.89 10.06 16.47
C GLU A 26 -1.19 8.71 16.73
N THR A 27 -1.73 7.89 17.62
CA THR A 27 -1.24 6.54 17.94
C THR A 27 -1.16 5.58 16.75
N PHE A 28 -1.78 5.90 15.60
CA PHE A 28 -1.58 5.14 14.36
C PHE A 28 -0.13 5.15 13.88
N GLU A 29 0.65 6.16 14.23
CA GLU A 29 2.07 6.22 13.89
C GLU A 29 2.89 5.12 14.59
N ASN A 30 2.37 4.50 15.66
CA ASN A 30 3.04 3.40 16.36
C ASN A 30 2.93 2.05 15.65
N LEU A 31 2.12 1.94 14.60
CA LEU A 31 1.87 0.69 13.88
C LEU A 31 3.02 0.37 12.89
N GLN A 32 4.21 0.09 13.43
CA GLN A 32 5.44 -0.06 12.63
C GLN A 32 5.36 -1.17 11.58
N ASN A 33 4.60 -2.24 11.84
CA ASN A 33 4.43 -3.36 10.90
C ASN A 33 3.32 -3.14 9.85
N LEU A 34 2.60 -2.02 9.91
CA LEU A 34 1.49 -1.73 9.02
C LEU A 34 1.99 -1.57 7.58
N LYS A 35 1.41 -2.34 6.66
CA LYS A 35 1.71 -2.32 5.23
C LYS A 35 0.61 -1.66 4.40
N ILE A 36 -0.64 -1.81 4.85
CA ILE A 36 -1.83 -1.36 4.13
C ILE A 36 -2.74 -0.59 5.09
N LEU A 37 -3.11 0.63 4.70
CA LEU A 37 -4.07 1.46 5.40
C LEU A 37 -5.13 1.95 4.42
N ARG A 38 -6.39 1.56 4.62
CA ARG A 38 -7.52 2.06 3.83
C ARG A 38 -8.39 2.97 4.68
N LEU A 39 -8.57 4.18 4.20
CA LEU A 39 -9.32 5.25 4.83
C LEU A 39 -10.33 5.87 3.85
N SER A 40 -10.56 5.22 2.71
CA SER A 40 -11.43 5.73 1.66
C SER A 40 -12.85 5.99 2.15
N ASN A 41 -13.53 6.96 1.55
CA ASN A 41 -14.90 7.34 1.85
C ASN A 41 -15.09 7.69 3.34
N ASN A 42 -14.24 8.59 3.84
CA ASN A 42 -14.32 9.19 5.17
C ASN A 42 -14.23 10.73 5.06
N GLY A 43 -14.57 11.46 6.13
CA GLY A 43 -14.45 12.92 6.22
C GLY A 43 -13.08 13.41 6.70
N LEU A 44 -12.01 12.67 6.42
CA LEU A 44 -10.65 12.99 6.87
C LEU A 44 -10.09 14.17 6.08
N LYS A 45 -9.52 15.14 6.81
CA LYS A 45 -8.87 16.33 6.24
C LYS A 45 -7.35 16.29 6.37
N THR A 46 -6.85 15.60 7.38
CA THR A 46 -5.44 15.53 7.72
C THR A 46 -5.07 14.14 8.21
N LEU A 47 -3.77 13.84 8.22
CA LEU A 47 -3.17 12.65 8.84
C LEU A 47 -2.12 13.09 9.87
N PRO A 48 -1.75 12.22 10.84
CA PRO A 48 -0.63 12.48 11.74
C PRO A 48 0.66 12.72 10.97
N LEU A 49 1.43 13.73 11.36
CA LEU A 49 2.60 14.22 10.61
C LEU A 49 3.67 13.12 10.40
N ALA A 50 3.91 12.29 11.40
CA ALA A 50 4.92 11.23 11.37
C ALA A 50 4.38 9.87 10.92
N LEU A 51 3.13 9.78 10.45
CA LEU A 51 2.50 8.51 10.06
C LEU A 51 3.34 7.76 9.01
N LEU A 52 3.77 8.42 7.94
CA LEU A 52 4.51 7.80 6.84
C LEU A 52 5.96 7.44 7.20
N LYS A 53 6.55 8.21 8.12
CA LYS A 53 7.89 7.97 8.67
C LYS A 53 7.90 6.77 9.61
N ASN A 54 6.98 6.73 10.58
CA ASN A 54 6.99 5.72 11.63
C ASN A 54 6.38 4.39 11.19
N CYS A 55 5.35 4.42 10.33
CA CYS A 55 4.86 3.22 9.63
C CYS A 55 5.80 2.90 8.45
N SER A 56 7.04 2.51 8.77
CA SER A 56 8.14 2.31 7.80
C SER A 56 7.88 1.18 6.79
N HIS A 57 6.93 0.29 7.06
CA HIS A 57 6.49 -0.76 6.15
C HIS A 57 5.26 -0.39 5.31
N LEU A 58 4.65 0.78 5.54
CA LEU A 58 3.46 1.21 4.82
C LEU A 58 3.82 1.45 3.35
N CYS A 59 3.08 0.79 2.47
CA CYS A 59 3.28 0.85 1.02
C CYS A 59 1.97 1.00 0.25
N THR A 60 0.83 0.88 0.93
CA THR A 60 -0.49 1.11 0.36
C THR A 60 -1.29 2.00 1.29
N LEU A 61 -1.69 3.16 0.77
CA LEU A 61 -2.53 4.12 1.47
C LEU A 61 -3.66 4.50 0.52
N ASP A 62 -4.88 4.14 0.88
CA ASP A 62 -6.09 4.50 0.14
C ASP A 62 -6.83 5.63 0.86
N LEU A 63 -6.97 6.75 0.16
CA LEU A 63 -7.58 8.00 0.63
C LEU A 63 -8.69 8.46 -0.33
N HIS A 64 -9.14 7.62 -1.25
CA HIS A 64 -10.19 7.97 -2.19
C HIS A 64 -11.45 8.46 -1.45
N GLY A 65 -12.06 9.57 -1.89
CA GLY A 65 -13.25 10.09 -1.23
C GLY A 65 -13.01 10.64 0.18
N THR A 66 -11.78 11.11 0.46
CA THR A 66 -11.45 11.99 1.60
C THR A 66 -11.09 13.39 1.10
N GLU A 67 -10.85 14.34 2.01
CA GLU A 67 -10.42 15.71 1.68
C GLU A 67 -8.88 15.85 1.65
N ILE A 68 -8.13 14.75 1.84
CA ILE A 68 -6.67 14.76 1.84
C ILE A 68 -6.14 14.83 0.41
N THR A 69 -5.41 15.90 0.11
CA THR A 69 -4.80 16.14 -1.20
C THR A 69 -3.37 15.59 -1.28
N MET A 70 -2.84 15.48 -2.49
CA MET A 70 -1.45 15.09 -2.71
C MET A 70 -0.45 16.10 -2.13
N ASP A 71 -0.78 17.40 -2.14
CA ASP A 71 0.08 18.42 -1.52
C ASP A 71 0.18 18.21 -0.01
N HIS A 72 -0.94 17.89 0.65
CA HIS A 72 -0.93 17.56 2.07
C HIS A 72 -0.07 16.33 2.39
N LEU A 73 -0.08 15.30 1.52
CA LEU A 73 0.77 14.13 1.71
C LEU A 73 2.27 14.44 1.57
N ARG A 74 2.65 15.40 0.72
CA ARG A 74 4.05 15.82 0.54
C ARG A 74 4.61 16.57 1.73
N GLU A 75 3.74 17.14 2.56
CA GLU A 75 4.11 17.83 3.81
C GLU A 75 4.37 16.84 4.96
N LEU A 76 3.94 15.59 4.85
CA LEU A 76 4.14 14.58 5.89
C LEU A 76 5.60 14.12 5.97
N GLU A 77 6.08 13.84 7.18
CA GLU A 77 7.41 13.30 7.37
C GLU A 77 7.51 11.89 6.79
N GLY A 78 8.61 11.60 6.08
CA GLY A 78 8.85 10.28 5.46
C GLY A 78 8.06 10.05 4.17
N TRP A 79 7.47 11.09 3.58
CA TRP A 79 6.77 11.00 2.29
C TRP A 79 7.63 10.39 1.18
N GLU A 80 8.90 10.82 1.03
CA GLU A 80 9.77 10.33 -0.05
C GLU A 80 10.06 8.83 0.07
N ASP A 81 10.31 8.35 1.29
CA ASP A 81 10.50 6.93 1.57
C ASP A 81 9.21 6.14 1.29
N PHE A 82 8.06 6.66 1.72
CA PHE A 82 6.76 6.05 1.45
C PHE A 82 6.47 5.98 -0.06
N ASP A 83 6.68 7.06 -0.81
CA ASP A 83 6.45 7.08 -2.26
C ASP A 83 7.36 6.05 -2.96
N THR A 84 8.63 5.96 -2.53
CA THR A 84 9.57 4.94 -3.03
C THR A 84 9.05 3.52 -2.79
N ARG A 85 8.61 3.20 -1.56
CA ARG A 85 8.02 1.89 -1.23
C ARG A 85 6.77 1.59 -2.04
N ARG A 86 5.88 2.57 -2.17
CA ARG A 86 4.63 2.49 -2.95
C ARG A 86 4.92 2.17 -4.42
N ARG A 87 5.82 2.92 -5.06
CA ARG A 87 6.19 2.73 -6.47
C ARG A 87 6.83 1.38 -6.72
N TYR A 88 7.75 0.96 -5.85
CA TYR A 88 8.42 -0.34 -5.98
C TYR A 88 7.42 -1.51 -5.91
N LYS A 89 6.43 -1.45 -5.02
CA LYS A 89 5.34 -2.43 -4.96
C LYS A 89 4.53 -2.48 -6.26
N HIS A 90 4.19 -1.34 -6.84
CA HIS A 90 3.46 -1.29 -8.11
C HIS A 90 4.29 -1.79 -9.28
N HIS A 91 5.59 -1.47 -9.33
CA HIS A 91 6.50 -1.95 -10.36
C HIS A 91 6.67 -3.48 -10.31
N LYS A 92 6.87 -4.06 -9.13
CA LYS A 92 6.96 -5.52 -8.95
C LYS A 92 5.71 -6.26 -9.43
N GLN A 93 4.53 -5.68 -9.22
CA GLN A 93 3.27 -6.27 -9.70
C GLN A 93 3.20 -6.31 -11.23
N LEU A 94 3.79 -5.32 -11.91
CA LEU A 94 3.87 -5.30 -13.39
C LEU A 94 4.90 -6.30 -13.92
N GLU A 95 6.10 -6.37 -13.33
CA GLU A 95 7.13 -7.34 -13.74
C GLU A 95 6.65 -8.78 -13.61
N PHE A 96 5.96 -9.13 -12.51
CA PHE A 96 5.35 -10.45 -12.33
C PHE A 96 4.26 -10.74 -13.37
N SER A 97 3.46 -9.72 -13.72
CA SER A 97 2.41 -9.86 -14.74
C SER A 97 2.98 -10.06 -16.16
N VAL A 98 4.13 -9.46 -16.47
CA VAL A 98 4.81 -9.62 -17.77
C VAL A 98 5.46 -11.00 -17.87
N MET A 99 6.15 -11.47 -16.83
CA MET A 99 6.79 -12.80 -16.84
C MET A 99 5.78 -13.95 -16.96
N SER A 100 4.58 -13.81 -16.38
CA SER A 100 3.51 -14.80 -16.55
C SER A 100 2.99 -14.91 -18.00
N SER A 101 3.24 -13.91 -18.85
CA SER A 101 2.75 -13.87 -20.23
C SER A 101 3.77 -14.41 -21.24
N THR A 102 5.06 -14.45 -20.88
CA THR A 102 6.15 -14.87 -21.79
C THR A 102 6.51 -16.35 -21.68
N GLU A 103 5.97 -17.09 -20.71
CA GLU A 103 6.33 -18.49 -20.45
C GLU A 103 5.39 -19.54 -21.11
N PHE A 104 4.45 -19.10 -21.95
CA PHE A 104 3.41 -19.99 -22.53
C PHE A 104 3.50 -20.24 -24.05
N ASP A 105 4.47 -19.69 -24.80
CA ASP A 105 4.44 -19.76 -26.28
C ASP A 105 5.65 -20.43 -26.97
N GLU A 106 6.58 -21.06 -26.23
CA GLU A 106 7.67 -21.85 -26.85
C GLU A 106 7.48 -23.35 -26.59
N GLY A 107 6.61 -24.00 -27.37
CA GLY A 107 6.38 -25.44 -27.19
C GLY A 107 5.56 -26.15 -28.26
N ALA A 108 5.80 -25.90 -29.55
CA ALA A 108 5.17 -26.72 -30.60
C ALA A 108 5.91 -26.74 -31.96
N ASP A 109 7.23 -26.94 -32.01
CA ASP A 109 7.84 -27.59 -33.19
C ASP A 109 9.20 -28.19 -32.83
N SER A 110 9.23 -29.48 -32.48
CA SER A 110 10.43 -30.31 -32.57
C SER A 110 10.05 -31.79 -32.53
N ASN A 111 10.12 -32.39 -33.72
CA ASN A 111 10.57 -33.76 -33.98
C ASN A 111 9.65 -34.96 -33.60
N ARG A 112 8.98 -35.51 -34.63
CA ARG A 112 8.60 -36.93 -34.75
C ARG A 112 8.45 -37.26 -36.24
N GLY A 113 9.21 -38.13 -36.88
CA GLY A 113 10.35 -38.93 -36.46
C GLY A 113 10.85 -39.74 -37.65
N ASP A 114 12.16 -39.88 -37.77
CA ASP A 114 12.79 -40.90 -38.61
C ASP A 114 12.86 -42.22 -37.83
N ASN A 115 12.38 -43.32 -38.44
CA ASN A 115 12.99 -44.66 -38.40
C ASN A 115 12.05 -45.73 -38.99
N TRP A 116 12.28 -46.10 -40.26
CA TRP A 116 12.82 -47.39 -40.74
C TRP A 116 12.74 -47.49 -42.26
#